data_AF-A0A975S2B2-F1
#
_entry.id   AF-A0A975S2B2-F1
#
_cell.length_a   1.000
_cell.length_b   1.000
_cell.length_c   1.000
_cell.angle_alpha   90.00
_cell.angle_beta   90.00
_cell.angle_gamma   90.00
#
_symmetry.space_group_name_H-M   'P 1'
#
loop_
_entity.id
_entity.type
_entity.pdbx_description
1 polymer ?
#
loop_
_entity_poly.entity_id
_entity_poly.type
_entity_poly.pdbx_seq_one_letter_code
_entity_poly.pdbx_strand_id
1 'polypeptide(L)'
;MIGYVDAPKAWWLTHGMARAVGVSLPQAVTEGWLKRSELAAIVNRCQGCDRAERCTAWLAQASRASALPAFCRNKAEIESLAPELPAQDAARCPPLA
;
A
#
# COMPACT_ATOMS: atom_id res chain seq x y z
N MET A 1 5.49 6.89 -13.33
CA MET A 1 4.61 6.92 -12.14
C MET A 1 3.62 5.76 -12.28
N ILE A 2 3.56 4.84 -11.30
CA ILE A 2 2.59 3.74 -11.34
C ILE A 2 1.22 4.31 -10.93
N GLY A 3 0.21 4.09 -11.76
CA GLY A 3 -1.18 4.47 -11.50
C GLY A 3 -2.11 3.54 -12.27
N TYR A 4 -3.38 3.48 -11.87
CA TYR A 4 -4.42 2.67 -12.52
C TYR A 4 -5.48 3.60 -13.10
N VAL A 5 -5.36 3.86 -14.41
CA VAL A 5 -6.25 4.78 -15.13
C VAL A 5 -7.68 4.26 -15.25
N ASP A 6 -7.85 2.94 -15.27
CA ASP A 6 -9.18 2.30 -15.34
C ASP A 6 -9.89 2.26 -13.97
N ALA A 7 -9.16 2.48 -12.88
CA ALA A 7 -9.67 2.42 -11.52
C ALA A 7 -9.09 3.54 -10.63
N PRO A 8 -9.22 4.83 -11.01
CA PRO A 8 -8.50 5.93 -10.37
C PRO A 8 -8.90 6.13 -8.91
N LYS A 9 -10.18 5.95 -8.57
CA LYS A 9 -10.69 6.02 -7.18
C LYS A 9 -10.13 4.89 -6.31
N ALA A 10 -10.13 3.66 -6.84
CA ALA A 10 -9.62 2.49 -6.11
C ALA A 10 -8.11 2.61 -5.87
N TRP A 11 -7.36 3.10 -6.86
CA TRP A 11 -5.95 3.42 -6.72
C TRP A 11 -5.71 4.47 -5.64
N TRP A 12 -6.43 5.60 -5.67
CA TRP A 12 -6.29 6.66 -4.67
C TRP A 12 -6.53 6.15 -3.25
N LEU A 13 -7.60 5.38 -3.04
CA LEU A 13 -7.92 4.80 -1.73
C LEU A 13 -6.87 3.79 -1.28
N THR A 14 -6.48 2.86 -2.14
CA THR A 14 -5.49 1.82 -1.83
C THR A 14 -4.15 2.44 -1.46
N HIS A 15 -3.69 3.40 -2.27
CA HIS A 15 -2.43 4.09 -2.05
C HIS A 15 -2.47 4.99 -0.81
N GLY A 16 -3.58 5.69 -0.57
CA GLY A 16 -3.78 6.48 0.65
C GLY A 16 -3.73 5.64 1.91
N MET A 17 -4.42 4.48 1.90
CA MET A 17 -4.40 3.52 3.01
C MET A 17 -2.97 3.03 3.28
N ALA A 18 -2.25 2.56 2.25
CA ALA A 18 -0.87 2.13 2.40
C ALA A 18 0.03 3.21 3.00
N ARG A 19 -0.09 4.44 2.51
CA ARG A 19 0.69 5.58 3.03
C ARG A 19 0.39 5.89 4.49
N ALA A 20 -0.86 5.76 4.92
CA ALA A 20 -1.24 6.01 6.31
C ALA A 20 -0.49 5.08 7.29
N VAL A 21 -0.12 3.86 6.86
CA VAL A 21 0.69 2.91 7.66
C VAL A 21 2.16 2.87 7.25
N GLY A 22 2.64 3.86 6.49
CA GLY A 22 4.05 3.98 6.12
C GLY A 22 4.52 3.14 4.94
N VAL A 23 3.59 2.55 4.17
CA VAL A 23 3.91 1.76 2.97
C VAL A 23 3.81 2.61 1.71
N SER A 24 4.84 2.54 0.87
CA SER A 24 4.85 3.11 -0.48
C SER A 24 4.70 2.00 -1.51
N LEU A 25 3.49 1.80 -2.04
CA LEU A 25 3.23 0.76 -3.05
C LEU A 25 4.05 0.93 -4.34
N PRO A 26 4.24 2.15 -4.89
CA PRO A 26 5.09 2.33 -6.07
C PRO A 26 6.56 1.98 -5.80
N GLN A 27 7.05 2.29 -4.60
CA GLN A 27 8.41 1.93 -4.19
C GLN A 27 8.53 0.42 -4.03
N ALA A 28 7.60 -0.23 -3.32
CA ALA A 28 7.58 -1.69 -3.17
C ALA A 28 7.60 -2.42 -4.53
N VAL A 29 6.91 -1.86 -5.55
CA VAL A 29 7.00 -2.41 -6.92
C VAL A 29 8.35 -2.15 -7.57
N THR A 30 8.90 -0.94 -7.42
CA THR A 30 10.18 -0.57 -8.04
C THR A 30 11.37 -1.31 -7.42
N GLU A 31 11.29 -1.61 -6.13
CA GLU A 31 12.30 -2.35 -5.36
C GLU A 31 12.09 -3.88 -5.42
N GLY A 32 11.00 -4.34 -6.05
CA GLY A 32 10.73 -5.75 -6.31
C GLY A 32 10.09 -6.52 -5.15
N TRP A 33 9.70 -5.85 -4.07
CA TRP A 33 8.99 -6.44 -2.92
C TRP A 33 7.51 -6.72 -3.21
N LEU A 34 6.94 -6.05 -4.22
CA LEU A 34 5.58 -6.25 -4.68
C LEU A 34 5.56 -6.39 -6.21
N LYS A 35 5.01 -7.46 -6.75
CA LYS A 35 4.85 -7.58 -8.20
C LYS A 35 3.75 -6.66 -8.71
N ARG A 36 3.85 -6.24 -9.97
CA ARG A 36 2.79 -5.45 -10.64
C ARG A 36 1.45 -6.17 -10.66
N SER A 37 1.44 -7.49 -10.83
CA SER A 37 0.23 -8.31 -10.79
C SER A 37 -0.39 -8.38 -9.40
N GLU A 38 0.43 -8.46 -8.35
CA GLU A 38 -0.01 -8.42 -6.95
C GLU A 38 -0.61 -7.05 -6.64
N LEU A 39 0.03 -5.96 -7.06
CA LEU A 39 -0.54 -4.62 -6.93
C LEU A 39 -1.90 -4.50 -7.66
N ALA A 40 -2.03 -5.07 -8.86
CA ALA A 40 -3.29 -5.07 -9.60
C ALA A 40 -4.38 -5.81 -8.83
N ALA A 41 -4.05 -6.95 -8.20
CA ALA A 41 -4.98 -7.69 -7.36
C ALA A 41 -5.45 -6.87 -6.14
N ILE A 42 -4.55 -6.11 -5.50
CA ILE A 42 -4.89 -5.22 -4.37
C ILE A 42 -5.85 -4.11 -4.83
N VAL A 43 -5.57 -3.46 -5.96
CA VAL A 43 -6.42 -2.39 -6.51
C VAL A 43 -7.78 -2.92 -6.94
N ASN A 44 -7.82 -4.06 -7.64
CA ASN A 44 -9.08 -4.69 -8.07
C ASN A 44 -9.94 -5.10 -6.85
N ARG A 45 -9.31 -5.62 -5.79
CA ARG A 45 -10.01 -5.93 -4.53
C ARG A 45 -10.60 -4.68 -3.88
N CYS A 46 -9.89 -3.55 -3.93
CA CYS A 46 -10.41 -2.26 -3.47
C CYS A 46 -11.56 -1.76 -4.33
N GLN A 47 -11.46 -1.90 -5.66
CA GLN A 47 -12.49 -1.47 -6.60
C GLN A 47 -13.82 -2.21 -6.39
N GLY A 48 -13.76 -3.51 -6.11
CA GLY A 48 -14.95 -4.33 -5.77
C GLY A 48 -15.43 -4.19 -4.32
N CYS A 49 -14.82 -3.31 -3.51
CA CYS A 49 -15.22 -3.07 -2.13
C CYS A 49 -16.30 -1.99 -2.04
N ASP A 50 -17.28 -2.22 -1.19
CA ASP A 50 -18.44 -1.37 -0.93
C ASP A 50 -18.20 -0.29 0.14
N ARG A 51 -16.97 -0.17 0.66
CA ARG A 51 -16.65 0.65 1.85
C ARG A 51 -15.92 1.95 1.53
N ALA A 52 -15.97 2.40 0.28
CA ALA A 52 -15.19 3.54 -0.20
C ALA A 52 -15.39 4.81 0.65
N GLU A 53 -16.62 5.12 1.06
CA GLU A 53 -16.92 6.30 1.89
C GLU A 53 -16.28 6.20 3.28
N ARG A 54 -16.32 5.02 3.90
CA ARG A 54 -15.66 4.76 5.19
C ARG A 54 -14.14 4.89 5.07
N CYS A 55 -13.56 4.45 3.96
CA CYS A 55 -12.15 4.65 3.67
C CYS A 55 -11.80 6.13 3.57
N THR A 56 -12.59 6.92 2.82
CA THR A 56 -12.40 8.36 2.67
C THR A 56 -12.51 9.09 4.01
N ALA A 57 -13.54 8.79 4.80
CA ALA A 57 -13.74 9.41 6.10
C ALA A 57 -12.58 9.11 7.07
N TRP A 58 -12.07 7.88 7.05
CA TRP A 58 -10.89 7.50 7.84
C TRP A 58 -9.63 8.23 7.36
N LEU A 59 -9.39 8.27 6.04
CA LEU A 59 -8.23 8.96 5.45
C LEU A 59 -8.25 10.48 5.67
N ALA A 60 -9.44 11.09 5.79
CA ALA A 60 -9.56 12.52 6.12
C ALA A 60 -9.05 12.85 7.54
N GLN A 61 -9.03 11.85 8.43
CA GLN A 61 -8.61 12.01 9.83
C GLN A 61 -7.20 11.46 10.08
N ALA A 62 -6.82 10.41 9.35
CA ALA A 62 -5.55 9.72 9.55
C ALA A 62 -4.42 10.39 8.75
N SER A 63 -3.53 11.10 9.45
CA SER A 63 -2.23 11.53 8.88
C SER A 63 -1.19 10.41 8.92
N ARG A 64 -1.22 9.59 9.98
CA ARG A 64 -0.42 8.38 10.18
C ARG A 64 -1.16 7.44 11.15
N ALA A 65 -1.04 6.14 10.95
CA ALA A 65 -1.64 5.11 11.80
C ALA A 65 -0.66 3.95 11.98
N SER A 66 -0.72 3.28 13.14
CA SER A 66 0.03 2.03 13.37
C SER A 66 -0.60 0.83 12.66
N ALA A 67 -1.87 0.93 12.28
CA ALA A 67 -2.62 -0.12 11.62
C ALA A 67 -3.77 0.46 10.79
N LEU A 68 -4.09 -0.21 9.69
CA LEU A 68 -5.29 0.01 8.89
C LEU A 68 -6.54 -0.40 9.66
N PRO A 69 -7.68 0.23 9.36
CA PRO A 69 -8.94 -0.11 10.01
C PRO A 69 -9.34 -1.55 9.67
N ALA A 70 -9.93 -2.25 10.63
CA ALA A 70 -10.35 -3.65 10.49
C ALA A 70 -11.30 -3.91 9.31
N PHE A 71 -12.00 -2.87 8.83
CA PHE A 71 -12.90 -2.98 7.68
C PHE A 71 -12.19 -2.98 6.32
N CYS A 72 -10.90 -2.64 6.24
CA CYS A 72 -10.17 -2.59 4.97
C CYS A 72 -9.87 -4.01 4.46
N ARG A 73 -10.40 -4.38 3.29
CA ARG A 73 -10.17 -5.71 2.67
C ARG A 73 -8.71 -5.95 2.26
N ASN A 74 -7.91 -4.88 2.17
CA ASN A 74 -6.50 -4.92 1.86
C ASN A 74 -5.61 -4.82 3.10
N LYS A 75 -6.19 -4.81 4.32
CA LYS A 75 -5.45 -4.62 5.58
C LYS A 75 -4.24 -5.54 5.68
N ALA A 76 -4.48 -6.85 5.66
CA ALA A 76 -3.43 -7.85 5.87
C ALA A 76 -2.31 -7.73 4.83
N GLU A 77 -2.68 -7.61 3.55
CA GLU A 77 -1.72 -7.52 2.44
C GLU A 77 -0.88 -6.24 2.50
N ILE A 78 -1.50 -5.10 2.81
CA ILE A 78 -0.77 -3.83 2.90
C ILE A 78 0.14 -3.83 4.12
N GLU A 79 -0.33 -4.35 5.25
CA GLU A 79 0.46 -4.39 6.48
C GLU A 79 1.61 -5.38 6.41
N SER A 80 1.52 -6.46 5.63
CA SER A 80 2.67 -7.35 5.37
C SER A 80 3.76 -6.71 4.51
N LEU A 81 3.45 -5.62 3.80
CA LEU A 81 4.44 -4.83 3.07
C LEU A 81 5.08 -3.74 3.94
N ALA A 82 4.55 -3.51 5.15
CA ALA A 82 5.17 -2.57 6.07
C ALA A 82 6.51 -3.14 6.51
N PRO A 83 7.61 -2.38 6.38
CA PRO A 83 8.90 -2.84 6.87
C PRO A 83 8.77 -3.08 8.38
N GLU A 84 9.00 -4.32 8.83
CA GLU A 84 9.27 -4.60 10.23
C GLU A 84 10.51 -3.79 10.63
N LEU A 85 10.36 -2.78 11.48
CA LEU A 85 11.49 -2.01 11.99
C LEU A 85 12.25 -2.87 13.04
N PRO A 86 13.59 -3.07 12.97
CA PRO A 86 14.55 -2.62 11.95
C PRO A 86 15.48 -3.74 11.42
N ALA A 87 15.46 -4.03 10.11
CA ALA A 87 16.52 -4.78 9.42
C ALA A 87 16.95 -4.13 8.10
N GLN A 88 16.83 -2.81 8.01
CA GLN A 88 17.03 -2.07 6.76
C GLN A 88 18.50 -1.69 6.50
N ASP A 89 19.44 -2.23 7.30
CA ASP A 89 20.88 -1.93 7.25
C ASP A 89 21.77 -3.04 6.65
N ALA A 90 21.26 -4.21 6.24
CA ALA A 90 22.14 -5.33 5.87
C ALA A 90 22.29 -5.63 4.35
N ALA A 91 21.43 -5.10 3.48
CA ALA A 91 21.41 -5.54 2.08
C ALA A 91 21.81 -4.46 1.03
N ARG A 92 22.21 -3.26 1.46
CA ARG A 92 22.44 -2.12 0.55
C ARG A 92 23.90 -1.71 0.34
N CYS A 93 24.82 -2.67 0.30
CA CYS A 93 26.15 -2.45 -0.26
C CYS A 93 26.46 -3.55 -1.28
N PRO A 94 26.29 -3.32 -2.60
CA PRO A 94 26.96 -4.17 -3.58
C PRO A 94 28.47 -3.92 -3.48
N PRO A 95 29.35 -4.95 -3.43
CA PRO A 95 30.78 -4.70 -3.54
C PRO A 95 31.07 -4.12 -4.92
N LEU A 96 31.54 -2.87 -4.94
CA LEU A 96 32.25 -2.34 -6.09
C LEU A 96 33.58 -3.10 -6.18
N ALA A 97 33.62 -4.07 -7.08
CA ALA A 97 34.88 -4.61 -7.60
C ALA A 97 35.36 -3.73 -8.76
#